data_AF-N2IM96-F1
#
_entry.id   AF-N2IM96-F1
#
_cell.length_a   1.000
_cell.length_b   1.000
_cell.length_c   1.000
_cell.angle_alpha   90.00
_cell.angle_beta   90.00
_cell.angle_gamma   90.00
#
_symmetry.space_group_name_H-M   'P 1'
#
loop_
_entity.id
_entity.type
_entity.pdbx_description
1 polymer ?
#
loop_
_entity_poly.entity_id
_entity_poly.type
_entity_poly.pdbx_seq_one_letter_code
_entity_poly.pdbx_strand_id
1 'polypeptide(L)'
;MMKNSNSTYGTGNLFIAFAQAVAAHGRGEQDLAQAMGTAALVMDNGGDEEQVIAALLLGHDHRHQPARVSRIHRQFGSRVLRIVLECGLLVPRQGNPEPVDSGLLMDHLAEMQHDSLLVSVCSAIDGANRLLHALHAGDARYRSANHRLTAVSYYESLIWGFSKYPLIPYKALRDVVTRVMLKAG
;
A
#
# COMPACT_ATOMS: atom_id res chain seq x y z
N MET A 1 15.96 3.85 -41.26
CA MET A 1 16.65 4.03 -39.95
C MET A 1 16.28 5.40 -39.42
N MET A 2 15.27 5.48 -38.55
CA MET A 2 14.97 6.65 -37.70
C MET A 2 14.25 6.11 -36.46
N LYS A 3 14.95 6.10 -35.33
CA LYS A 3 14.38 5.83 -34.01
C LYS A 3 13.64 7.09 -33.59
N ASN A 4 12.31 7.05 -33.50
CA ASN A 4 11.55 8.08 -32.81
C ASN A 4 11.64 7.81 -31.31
N SER A 5 12.67 8.38 -30.69
CA SER A 5 12.77 8.50 -29.24
C SER A 5 11.81 9.60 -28.76
N ASN A 6 10.52 9.29 -28.63
CA ASN A 6 9.59 10.11 -27.84
C ASN A 6 9.90 9.87 -26.36
N SER A 7 10.95 10.53 -25.90
CA SER A 7 11.31 10.58 -24.50
C SER A 7 10.53 11.69 -23.80
N THR A 8 9.24 11.46 -23.57
CA THR A 8 8.47 12.20 -22.57
C THR A 8 8.88 11.71 -21.19
N TYR A 9 9.95 12.29 -20.65
CA TYR A 9 10.49 11.98 -19.33
C TYR A 9 9.50 12.33 -18.19
N GLY A 10 8.89 11.30 -17.60
CA GLY A 10 8.81 11.03 -16.15
C GLY A 10 8.01 11.90 -15.15
N THR A 11 7.24 12.91 -15.57
CA THR A 11 6.39 13.70 -14.62
C THR A 11 4.92 13.75 -14.98
N GLY A 12 4.58 13.57 -16.26
CA GLY A 12 3.19 13.56 -16.72
C GLY A 12 2.38 12.41 -16.12
N ASN A 13 2.99 11.23 -16.01
CA ASN A 13 2.31 10.05 -15.49
C ASN A 13 2.05 10.16 -13.99
N LEU A 14 3.01 10.71 -13.22
CA LEU A 14 2.83 10.96 -11.80
C LEU A 14 1.70 11.98 -11.54
N PHE A 15 1.63 13.07 -12.29
CA PHE A 15 0.55 14.06 -12.18
C PHE A 15 -0.82 13.44 -12.47
N ILE A 16 -0.91 12.63 -13.53
CA ILE A 16 -2.13 11.91 -13.88
C ILE A 16 -2.54 10.93 -12.76
N ALA A 17 -1.59 10.16 -12.22
CA ALA A 17 -1.86 9.21 -11.15
C ALA A 17 -2.36 9.93 -9.89
N PHE A 18 -1.74 11.06 -9.53
CA PHE A 18 -2.19 11.91 -8.44
C PHE A 18 -3.60 12.45 -8.68
N ALA A 19 -3.89 12.99 -9.86
CA ALA A 19 -5.24 13.46 -10.21
C ALA A 19 -6.29 12.34 -10.11
N GLN A 20 -5.94 11.11 -10.49
CA GLN A 20 -6.81 9.94 -10.31
C GLN A 20 -7.04 9.61 -8.84
N ALA A 21 -6.01 9.69 -8.00
CA ALA A 21 -6.12 9.50 -6.55
C ALA A 21 -7.03 10.57 -5.91
N VAL A 22 -6.87 11.84 -6.29
CA VAL A 22 -7.73 12.95 -5.84
C VAL A 22 -9.19 12.70 -6.25
N ALA A 23 -9.43 12.32 -7.50
CA ALA A 23 -10.78 12.04 -7.98
C ALA A 23 -11.42 10.84 -7.26
N ALA A 24 -10.64 9.78 -6.99
CA ALA A 24 -11.10 8.62 -6.23
C ALA A 24 -11.44 8.99 -4.78
N HIS A 25 -10.63 9.86 -4.15
CA HIS A 25 -10.93 10.40 -2.83
C HIS A 25 -12.21 11.23 -2.80
N GLY A 26 -12.43 12.09 -3.81
CA GLY A 26 -13.66 12.86 -3.93
C GLY A 26 -14.93 12.01 -4.08
N ARG A 27 -14.79 10.76 -4.53
CA ARG A 27 -15.88 9.76 -4.58
C ARG A 27 -16.00 8.89 -3.33
N GLY A 28 -15.15 9.12 -2.31
CA GLY A 28 -15.11 8.35 -1.07
C GLY A 28 -14.56 6.94 -1.24
N GLU A 29 -13.87 6.66 -2.34
CA GLU A 29 -13.44 5.32 -2.66
C GLU A 29 -12.04 5.01 -2.05
N GLN A 30 -11.16 6.01 -1.89
CA GLN A 30 -9.79 5.91 -1.33
C GLN A 30 -9.49 7.08 -0.40
N ASP A 31 -8.66 6.85 0.62
CA ASP A 31 -8.05 7.93 1.40
C ASP A 31 -6.86 8.52 0.62
N LEU A 32 -6.98 9.78 0.18
CA LEU A 32 -5.90 10.48 -0.52
C LEU A 32 -4.65 10.61 0.35
N ALA A 33 -4.81 10.87 1.64
CA ALA A 33 -3.68 11.00 2.53
C ALA A 33 -2.91 9.69 2.63
N GLN A 34 -3.61 8.53 2.66
CA GLN A 34 -2.96 7.21 2.70
C GLN A 34 -2.18 6.93 1.43
N ALA A 35 -2.77 7.26 0.28
CA ALA A 35 -2.11 7.11 -1.01
C ALA A 35 -0.85 7.97 -1.11
N MET A 36 -0.93 9.23 -0.68
CA MET A 36 0.22 10.15 -0.66
C MET A 36 1.30 9.71 0.34
N GLY A 37 0.91 9.27 1.55
CA GLY A 37 1.84 8.78 2.56
C GLY A 37 2.59 7.53 2.11
N THR A 38 1.87 6.59 1.49
CA THR A 38 2.48 5.40 0.88
C THR A 38 3.44 5.78 -0.25
N ALA A 39 3.02 6.67 -1.16
CA ALA A 39 3.86 7.12 -2.26
C ALA A 39 5.14 7.83 -1.78
N ALA A 40 5.05 8.65 -0.75
CA ALA A 40 6.20 9.30 -0.12
C ALA A 40 7.17 8.26 0.46
N LEU A 41 6.67 7.27 1.22
CA LEU A 41 7.50 6.20 1.74
C LEU A 41 8.18 5.38 0.64
N VAL A 42 7.51 5.12 -0.48
CA VAL A 42 8.11 4.43 -1.63
C VAL A 42 9.28 5.25 -2.19
N MET A 43 9.10 6.56 -2.37
CA MET A 43 10.19 7.47 -2.82
C MET A 43 11.36 7.46 -1.84
N ASP A 44 11.10 7.60 -0.53
CA ASP A 44 12.13 7.66 0.51
C ASP A 44 12.94 6.35 0.61
N ASN A 45 12.34 5.22 0.23
CA ASN A 45 12.99 3.90 0.23
C ASN A 45 13.55 3.51 -1.16
N GLY A 46 13.72 4.46 -2.07
CA GLY A 46 14.40 4.26 -3.35
C GLY A 46 13.55 3.62 -4.45
N GLY A 47 12.23 3.63 -4.30
CA GLY A 47 11.31 3.19 -5.35
C GLY A 47 11.32 4.11 -6.57
N ASP A 48 11.06 3.54 -7.74
CA ASP A 48 10.97 4.28 -8.99
C ASP A 48 9.59 4.89 -9.24
N GLU A 49 9.48 5.68 -10.31
CA GLU A 49 8.23 6.39 -10.67
C GLU A 49 7.04 5.43 -10.84
N GLU A 50 7.23 4.24 -11.41
CA GLU A 50 6.15 3.27 -11.61
C GLU A 50 5.64 2.71 -10.28
N GLN A 51 6.55 2.46 -9.33
CA GLN A 51 6.19 2.05 -7.96
C GLN A 51 5.44 3.17 -7.21
N VAL A 52 5.86 4.43 -7.39
CA VAL A 52 5.19 5.59 -6.81
C VAL A 52 3.79 5.79 -7.40
N ILE A 53 3.66 5.65 -8.72
CA ILE A 53 2.35 5.68 -9.40
C ILE A 53 1.47 4.56 -8.85
N ALA A 54 2.00 3.34 -8.70
CA ALA A 54 1.24 2.23 -8.16
C ALA A 54 0.76 2.49 -6.72
N ALA A 55 1.62 3.09 -5.87
CA ALA A 55 1.26 3.53 -4.52
C ALA A 55 0.10 4.54 -4.50
N LEU A 56 0.08 5.50 -5.42
CA LEU A 56 -1.03 6.46 -5.54
C LEU A 56 -2.35 5.81 -5.97
N LEU A 57 -2.30 4.68 -6.68
CA LEU A 57 -3.45 4.01 -7.28
C LEU A 57 -3.95 2.80 -6.48
N LEU A 58 -3.35 2.53 -5.32
CA LEU A 58 -3.49 1.29 -4.56
C LEU A 58 -4.83 1.15 -3.80
N GLY A 59 -5.43 2.28 -3.44
CA GLY A 59 -6.40 2.36 -2.33
C GLY A 59 -7.82 1.84 -2.55
N HIS A 60 -8.09 0.94 -3.51
CA HIS A 60 -9.39 0.26 -3.62
C HIS A 60 -9.25 -1.22 -3.93
N ASP A 61 -10.35 -1.94 -3.68
CA ASP A 61 -10.60 -3.27 -4.20
C ASP A 61 -10.77 -3.26 -5.73
N HIS A 62 -9.68 -3.53 -6.46
CA HIS A 62 -9.68 -3.64 -7.93
C HIS A 62 -10.46 -4.85 -8.44
N ARG A 63 -10.78 -5.83 -7.57
CA ARG A 63 -11.45 -7.08 -7.97
C ARG A 63 -12.85 -6.84 -8.54
N HIS A 64 -13.45 -5.69 -8.24
CA HIS A 64 -14.79 -5.31 -8.71
C HIS A 64 -14.79 -4.18 -9.75
N GLN A 65 -13.63 -3.77 -10.26
CA GLN A 65 -13.52 -2.64 -11.20
C GLN A 65 -12.70 -2.97 -12.45
N PRO A 66 -13.18 -3.86 -13.35
CA PRO A 66 -12.46 -4.26 -14.56
C PRO A 66 -12.13 -3.07 -15.48
N ALA A 67 -13.01 -2.06 -15.53
CA ALA A 67 -12.77 -0.83 -16.28
C ALA A 67 -11.54 -0.06 -15.76
N ARG A 68 -11.30 -0.05 -14.44
CA ARG A 68 -10.12 0.57 -13.82
C ARG A 68 -8.85 -0.21 -14.16
N VAL A 69 -8.88 -1.53 -14.06
CA VAL A 69 -7.76 -2.41 -14.44
C VAL A 69 -7.32 -2.13 -15.88
N SER A 70 -8.26 -2.11 -16.82
CA SER A 70 -7.94 -1.82 -18.23
C SER A 70 -7.42 -0.39 -18.43
N ARG A 71 -7.91 0.59 -17.65
CA ARG A 71 -7.41 1.98 -17.71
C ARG A 71 -5.97 2.08 -17.20
N ILE A 72 -5.67 1.47 -16.06
CA ILE A 72 -4.31 1.48 -15.48
C ILE A 72 -3.32 0.86 -16.49
N HIS A 73 -3.66 -0.30 -17.06
CA HIS A 73 -2.82 -0.94 -18.08
C HIS A 73 -2.55 -0.05 -19.29
N ARG A 74 -3.60 0.56 -19.86
CA ARG A 74 -3.45 1.42 -21.05
C ARG A 74 -2.65 2.68 -20.78
N GLN A 75 -2.73 3.21 -19.57
CA GLN A 75 -2.18 4.53 -19.25
C GLN A 75 -0.78 4.47 -18.63
N PHE A 76 -0.52 3.45 -17.81
CA PHE A 76 0.70 3.32 -17.02
C PHE A 76 1.48 2.04 -17.30
N GLY A 77 0.96 1.15 -18.15
CA GLY A 77 1.63 -0.08 -18.54
C GLY A 77 1.37 -1.28 -17.61
N SER A 78 1.94 -2.41 -17.99
CA SER A 78 1.74 -3.71 -17.34
C SER A 78 2.40 -3.79 -15.96
N ARG A 79 3.56 -3.15 -15.77
CA ARG A 79 4.29 -3.16 -14.50
C ARG A 79 3.52 -2.46 -13.39
N VAL A 80 3.03 -1.23 -13.64
CA VAL A 80 2.17 -0.51 -12.69
C VAL A 80 0.91 -1.31 -12.38
N LEU A 81 0.24 -1.86 -13.40
CA LEU A 81 -0.96 -2.67 -13.17
C LEU A 81 -0.64 -3.86 -12.26
N ARG A 82 0.43 -4.60 -12.55
CA ARG A 82 0.84 -5.76 -11.76
C ARG A 82 1.08 -5.38 -10.30
N ILE A 83 1.83 -4.32 -10.03
CA ILE A 83 2.11 -3.84 -8.67
C ILE A 83 0.80 -3.50 -7.94
N VAL A 84 -0.11 -2.75 -8.57
CA VAL A 84 -1.41 -2.40 -7.99
C VAL A 84 -2.21 -3.64 -7.62
N LEU A 85 -2.29 -4.62 -8.54
CA LEU A 85 -3.02 -5.87 -8.32
C LEU A 85 -2.42 -6.70 -7.19
N GLU A 86 -1.11 -6.92 -7.22
CA GLU A 86 -0.39 -7.68 -6.19
C GLU A 86 -0.53 -7.03 -4.81
N CYS A 87 -0.39 -5.70 -4.70
CA CYS A 87 -0.43 -5.04 -3.41
C CYS A 87 -1.85 -4.89 -2.84
N GLY A 88 -2.86 -4.58 -3.68
CA GLY A 88 -4.20 -4.33 -3.15
C GLY A 88 -4.97 -5.59 -2.72
N LEU A 89 -4.45 -6.79 -2.98
CA LEU A 89 -4.94 -8.01 -2.33
C LEU A 89 -4.65 -8.02 -0.82
N LEU A 90 -3.64 -7.27 -0.39
CA LEU A 90 -3.17 -7.20 0.99
C LEU A 90 -3.71 -6.00 1.77
N VAL A 91 -4.25 -4.99 1.08
CA VAL A 91 -4.78 -3.77 1.74
C VAL A 91 -6.11 -4.08 2.41
N PRO A 92 -6.26 -3.81 3.73
CA PRO A 92 -7.52 -4.01 4.42
C PRO A 92 -8.64 -3.10 3.89
N ARG A 93 -9.87 -3.61 3.83
CA ARG A 93 -11.04 -2.80 3.45
C ARG A 93 -11.29 -1.70 4.49
N GLN A 94 -11.40 -0.45 4.03
CA GLN A 94 -11.73 0.73 4.84
C GLN A 94 -10.83 0.97 6.07
N GLY A 95 -9.57 0.52 6.04
CA GLY A 95 -8.64 0.71 7.16
C GLY A 95 -8.97 -0.09 8.41
N ASN A 96 -9.93 -1.04 8.32
CA ASN A 96 -10.16 -2.04 9.35
C ASN A 96 -9.44 -3.34 8.95
N PRO A 97 -8.44 -3.78 9.72
CA PRO A 97 -7.82 -5.08 9.51
C PRO A 97 -8.86 -6.15 9.80
N GLU A 98 -9.38 -6.77 8.74
CA GLU A 98 -10.14 -8.00 8.84
C GLU A 98 -9.17 -9.17 9.13
N PRO A 99 -9.64 -10.26 9.76
CA PRO A 99 -8.84 -11.45 9.92
C PRO A 99 -8.42 -11.95 8.53
N VAL A 100 -7.14 -11.82 8.21
CA VAL A 100 -6.56 -12.39 7.00
C VAL A 100 -6.07 -13.79 7.36
N ASP A 101 -6.40 -14.79 6.53
CA ASP A 101 -5.81 -16.12 6.65
C ASP A 101 -4.30 -16.00 6.46
N SER A 102 -3.55 -16.28 7.53
CA SER A 102 -2.10 -16.16 7.53
C SER A 102 -1.44 -17.07 6.49
N GLY A 103 -2.03 -18.22 6.14
CA GLY A 103 -1.51 -19.09 5.06
C GLY A 103 -1.62 -18.41 3.70
N LEU A 104 -2.83 -17.93 3.36
CA LEU A 104 -3.08 -17.23 2.09
C LEU A 104 -2.24 -15.96 1.94
N LEU A 105 -2.04 -15.23 3.04
CA LEU A 105 -1.16 -14.05 3.07
C LEU A 105 0.28 -14.42 2.70
N MET A 106 0.78 -15.53 3.24
CA MET A 106 2.16 -15.95 3.01
C MET A 106 2.39 -16.51 1.62
N ASP A 107 1.43 -17.28 1.11
CA ASP A 107 1.48 -17.77 -0.27
C ASP A 107 1.49 -16.58 -1.25
N HIS A 108 0.62 -15.59 -1.02
CA HIS A 108 0.58 -14.39 -1.85
C HIS A 108 1.87 -13.59 -1.79
N LEU A 109 2.43 -13.33 -0.59
CA LEU A 109 3.70 -12.61 -0.46
C LEU A 109 4.87 -13.34 -1.14
N ALA A 110 4.86 -14.68 -1.15
CA ALA A 110 5.88 -15.49 -1.81
C ALA A 110 5.85 -15.34 -3.34
N GLU A 111 4.67 -15.07 -3.92
CA GLU A 111 4.47 -14.90 -5.36
C GLU A 111 4.72 -13.46 -5.85
N MET A 112 4.69 -12.47 -4.95
CA MET A 112 4.89 -11.06 -5.30
C MET A 112 6.29 -10.81 -5.86
N GLN A 113 6.37 -9.93 -6.88
CA GLN A 113 7.67 -9.48 -7.36
C GLN A 113 8.29 -8.46 -6.39
N HIS A 114 9.62 -8.33 -6.49
CA HIS A 114 10.39 -7.49 -5.58
C HIS A 114 9.94 -6.02 -5.53
N ASP A 115 9.57 -5.46 -6.67
CA ASP A 115 9.08 -4.08 -6.76
C ASP A 115 7.72 -3.89 -6.08
N SER A 116 6.84 -4.88 -6.15
CA SER A 116 5.58 -4.89 -5.41
C SER A 116 5.78 -5.07 -3.90
N LEU A 117 6.77 -5.87 -3.48
CA LEU A 117 7.08 -6.06 -2.07
C LEU A 117 7.46 -4.72 -1.40
N LEU A 118 8.22 -3.87 -2.08
CA LEU A 118 8.56 -2.53 -1.57
C LEU A 118 7.29 -1.68 -1.37
N VAL A 119 6.44 -1.62 -2.38
CA VAL A 119 5.19 -0.83 -2.32
C VAL A 119 4.26 -1.36 -1.23
N SER A 120 4.14 -2.68 -1.11
CA SER A 120 3.33 -3.35 -0.10
C SER A 120 3.78 -3.04 1.32
N VAL A 121 5.09 -3.13 1.61
CA VAL A 121 5.60 -2.80 2.95
C VAL A 121 5.43 -1.31 3.27
N CYS A 122 5.62 -0.41 2.29
CA CYS A 122 5.38 1.02 2.48
C CYS A 122 3.91 1.31 2.81
N SER A 123 2.97 0.63 2.14
CA SER A 123 1.54 0.74 2.44
C SER A 123 1.22 0.24 3.85
N ALA A 124 1.86 -0.85 4.29
CA ALA A 124 1.69 -1.37 5.64
C ALA A 124 2.26 -0.41 6.70
N ILE A 125 3.41 0.22 6.44
CA ILE A 125 4.02 1.22 7.33
C ILE A 125 3.11 2.45 7.47
N ASP A 126 2.59 3.00 6.37
CA ASP A 126 1.66 4.14 6.43
C ASP A 126 0.38 3.77 7.20
N GLY A 127 -0.19 2.58 6.92
CA GLY A 127 -1.35 2.06 7.65
C GLY A 127 -1.11 1.92 9.15
N ALA A 128 0.04 1.37 9.55
CA ALA A 128 0.40 1.23 10.97
C ALA A 128 0.60 2.59 11.64
N ASN A 129 1.20 3.57 10.95
CA ASN A 129 1.36 4.93 11.47
C ASN A 129 0.01 5.63 11.66
N ARG A 130 -0.92 5.48 10.70
CA ARG A 130 -2.28 6.01 10.84
C ARG A 130 -3.02 5.42 12.03
N LEU A 131 -2.90 4.10 12.22
CA LEU A 131 -3.46 3.44 13.41
C LEU A 131 -2.86 4.02 14.69
N LEU A 132 -1.54 4.17 14.77
CA LEU A 132 -0.87 4.79 15.92
C LEU A 132 -1.36 6.22 16.18
N HIS A 133 -1.49 7.04 15.13
CA HIS A 133 -2.02 8.39 15.24
C HIS A 133 -3.47 8.41 15.74
N ALA A 134 -4.33 7.52 15.23
CA ALA A 134 -5.71 7.42 15.67
C ALA A 134 -5.81 6.99 17.15
N LEU A 135 -4.94 6.08 17.60
CA LEU A 135 -4.82 5.69 19.00
C LEU A 135 -4.37 6.87 19.89
N HIS A 136 -3.42 7.68 19.44
CA HIS A 136 -3.00 8.88 20.15
C HIS A 136 -4.11 9.93 20.24
N ALA A 137 -4.93 10.06 19.19
CA ALA A 137 -6.08 10.96 19.17
C ALA A 137 -7.28 10.45 20.00
N GLY A 138 -7.24 9.22 20.51
CA GLY A 138 -8.34 8.64 21.29
C GLY A 138 -9.56 8.25 20.46
N ASP A 139 -9.37 7.96 19.16
CA ASP A 139 -10.43 7.59 18.23
C ASP A 139 -11.21 6.36 18.74
N ALA A 140 -12.53 6.53 18.87
CA ALA A 140 -13.43 5.52 19.42
C ALA A 140 -13.42 4.20 18.65
N ARG A 141 -13.16 4.24 17.33
CA ARG A 141 -13.13 3.06 16.47
C ARG A 141 -12.08 2.04 16.89
N TYR A 142 -10.96 2.51 17.42
CA TYR A 142 -9.81 1.68 17.82
C TYR A 142 -9.75 1.44 19.33
N ARG A 143 -10.77 1.84 20.11
CA ARG A 143 -10.81 1.59 21.56
C ARG A 143 -11.02 0.12 21.91
N SER A 144 -11.66 -0.65 21.03
CA SER A 144 -11.86 -2.08 21.24
C SER A 144 -10.50 -2.80 21.29
N ALA A 145 -10.26 -3.54 22.38
CA ALA A 145 -9.08 -4.40 22.49
C ALA A 145 -9.03 -5.44 21.36
N ASN A 146 -10.18 -5.96 20.94
CA ASN A 146 -10.26 -6.96 19.87
C ASN A 146 -9.80 -6.41 18.52
N HIS A 147 -10.26 -5.21 18.13
CA HIS A 147 -9.81 -4.57 16.88
C HIS A 147 -8.30 -4.31 16.87
N ARG A 148 -7.74 -3.91 18.02
CA ARG A 148 -6.30 -3.67 18.15
C ARG A 148 -5.50 -4.96 18.03
N LEU A 149 -5.94 -6.04 18.67
CA LEU A 149 -5.29 -7.34 18.58
C LEU A 149 -5.34 -7.91 17.15
N THR A 150 -6.47 -7.78 16.46
CA THR A 150 -6.58 -8.18 15.04
C THR A 150 -5.63 -7.37 14.17
N ALA A 151 -5.54 -6.05 14.37
CA ALA A 151 -4.62 -5.19 13.64
C ALA A 151 -3.16 -5.60 13.86
N VAL A 152 -2.79 -5.81 15.12
CA VAL A 152 -1.44 -6.21 15.50
C VAL A 152 -1.07 -7.57 14.88
N SER A 153 -1.95 -8.57 15.00
CA SER A 153 -1.72 -9.89 14.43
C SER A 153 -1.54 -9.85 12.90
N TYR A 154 -2.33 -9.03 12.20
CA TYR A 154 -2.17 -8.80 10.76
C TYR A 154 -0.78 -8.23 10.43
N TYR A 155 -0.34 -7.18 11.14
CA TYR A 155 0.98 -6.60 10.90
C TYR A 155 2.13 -7.52 11.31
N GLU A 156 1.97 -8.34 12.35
CA GLU A 156 2.98 -9.34 12.73
C GLU A 156 3.18 -10.37 11.62
N SER A 157 2.08 -10.86 11.01
CA SER A 157 2.15 -11.73 9.85
C SER A 157 2.89 -11.06 8.70
N LEU A 158 2.58 -9.80 8.37
CA LEU A 158 3.32 -9.04 7.35
C LEU A 158 4.81 -8.88 7.68
N ILE A 159 5.15 -8.54 8.93
CA ILE A 159 6.55 -8.42 9.38
C ILE A 159 7.27 -9.74 9.18
N TRP A 160 6.65 -10.87 9.54
CA TRP A 160 7.24 -12.19 9.33
C TRP A 160 7.46 -12.48 7.84
N GLY A 161 6.45 -12.23 7.00
CA GLY A 161 6.53 -12.42 5.55
C GLY A 161 7.64 -11.57 4.90
N PHE A 162 7.65 -10.27 5.19
CA PHE A 162 8.67 -9.36 4.66
C PHE A 162 10.08 -9.63 5.20
N SER A 163 10.22 -10.23 6.39
CA SER A 163 11.54 -10.53 6.97
C SER A 163 12.37 -11.51 6.14
N LYS A 164 11.73 -12.26 5.24
CA LYS A 164 12.38 -13.16 4.28
C LYS A 164 13.11 -12.43 3.14
N TYR A 165 12.91 -11.12 2.99
CA TYR A 165 13.45 -10.30 1.91
C TYR A 165 14.37 -9.19 2.48
N PRO A 166 15.71 -9.40 2.51
CA PRO A 166 16.63 -8.50 3.22
C PRO A 166 16.66 -7.05 2.74
N LEU A 167 16.28 -6.80 1.49
CA LEU A 167 16.25 -5.45 0.89
C LEU A 167 14.95 -4.69 1.17
N ILE A 168 13.94 -5.34 1.75
CA ILE A 168 12.65 -4.73 2.05
C ILE A 168 12.70 -4.09 3.45
N PRO A 169 12.25 -2.82 3.63
CA PRO A 169 12.37 -2.06 4.88
C PRO A 169 11.39 -2.50 5.99
N TYR A 170 11.24 -3.80 6.24
CA TYR A 170 10.28 -4.35 7.22
C TYR A 170 10.55 -3.94 8.67
N LYS A 171 11.78 -3.52 9.00
CA LYS A 171 12.14 -3.06 10.35
C LYS A 171 11.37 -1.79 10.73
N ALA A 172 11.16 -0.87 9.78
CA ALA A 172 10.35 0.32 10.03
C ALA A 172 8.90 -0.04 10.38
N LEU A 173 8.34 -1.06 9.72
CA LEU A 173 7.01 -1.58 10.09
C LEU A 173 7.00 -2.15 11.51
N ARG A 174 8.01 -2.96 11.86
CA ARG A 174 8.17 -3.52 13.21
C ARG A 174 8.24 -2.44 14.29
N ASP A 175 8.97 -1.36 14.04
CA ASP A 175 9.14 -0.27 15.00
C ASP A 175 7.80 0.45 15.27
N VAL A 176 7.02 0.71 14.23
CA VAL A 176 5.69 1.35 14.37
C VAL A 176 4.71 0.41 15.08
N VAL A 177 4.68 -0.87 14.74
CA VAL A 177 3.80 -1.87 15.37
C VAL A 177 4.14 -2.05 16.86
N THR A 178 5.43 -2.03 17.21
CA THR A 178 5.86 -2.05 18.62
C THR A 178 5.29 -0.86 19.39
N ARG A 179 5.30 0.34 18.80
CA ARG A 179 4.71 1.54 19.41
C ARG A 179 3.18 1.43 19.54
N VAL A 180 2.51 0.82 18.56
CA VAL A 180 1.06 0.52 18.64
C VAL A 180 0.76 -0.39 19.84
N MET A 181 1.54 -1.45 20.03
CA MET A 181 1.38 -2.36 21.18
C MET A 181 1.61 -1.66 22.51
N LEU A 182 2.67 -0.83 22.64
CA LEU A 182 2.97 -0.10 23.87
C LEU A 182 1.89 0.91 24.26
N LYS A 183 1.17 1.47 23.29
CA LYS A 183 0.02 2.35 23.56
C LYS A 183 -1.25 1.56 23.91
N ALA A 184 -1.29 0.27 23.57
CA ALA A 184 -2.47 -0.56 23.75
C ALA A 184 -2.59 -1.15 25.16
N GLY A 185 -1.47 -1.33 25.87
CA GLY A 185 -1.41 -1.68 27.31
C GLY A 185 -1.58 -0.48 28.21
#